data_AF-A0A838UV84-F1
#
_entry.id   AF-A0A838UV84-F1
#
_cell.length_a   1.000
_cell.length_b   1.000
_cell.length_c   1.000
_cell.angle_alpha   90.00
_cell.angle_beta   90.00
_cell.angle_gamma   90.00
#
_symmetry.space_group_name_H-M   'P 1'
#
loop_
_entity.id
_entity.type
_entity.pdbx_description
1 polymer ?
#
loop_
_entity_poly.entity_id
_entity_poly.type
_entity_poly.pdbx_seq_one_letter_code
_entity_poly.pdbx_strand_id
1 'polypeptide(L)' 'MGPSSPLPAGPGQESVWAYPRPPRLEASTKLIQVVLAGVTIAETRHALRVLETSHPPVYYLPPIDILMDHLK' A
#
# COMPACT_ATOMS: atom_id res chain seq x y z
N MET A 1 13.00 26.38 -13.72
CA MET A 1 11.93 25.43 -14.11
C MET A 1 10.87 25.48 -13.03
N GLY A 2 9.64 25.88 -13.35
CA GLY A 2 8.52 25.79 -12.40
C GLY A 2 8.13 24.33 -12.15
N PRO A 3 7.33 24.02 -11.11
CA PRO A 3 6.90 22.66 -10.88
C PRO A 3 6.04 22.20 -12.07
N SER A 4 6.49 21.16 -12.77
CA SER A 4 5.69 20.53 -13.83
C SER A 4 4.46 19.90 -13.19
N SER A 5 3.27 20.23 -13.69
CA SER A 5 2.03 19.56 -13.27
C SER A 5 2.13 18.05 -13.50
N PRO A 6 1.53 17.21 -12.63
CA PRO A 6 1.52 15.77 -12.84
C PRO A 6 0.89 15.40 -14.17
N LEU A 7 1.45 14.39 -14.83
CA LEU A 7 0.80 13.79 -15.99
C LEU A 7 -0.54 13.14 -15.56
N PRO A 8 -1.59 13.21 -16.38
CA PRO A 8 -2.84 12.48 -16.13
C PRO A 8 -2.58 10.97 -15.99
N ALA A 9 -3.31 10.30 -15.10
CA ALA A 9 -3.26 8.84 -14.99
C ALA A 9 -3.87 8.19 -16.24
N GLY A 10 -3.21 7.16 -16.76
CA GLY A 10 -3.72 6.34 -17.87
C GLY A 10 -4.82 5.36 -17.45
N PRO A 11 -5.41 4.63 -18.40
CA PRO A 11 -6.41 3.60 -18.10
C PRO A 11 -5.88 2.56 -17.09
N GLY A 12 -6.64 2.34 -16.01
CA GLY A 12 -6.26 1.40 -14.95
C GLY A 12 -5.17 1.89 -13.99
N GLN A 13 -4.60 3.08 -14.21
CA GLN A 13 -3.69 3.71 -13.27
C GLN A 13 -4.45 4.58 -12.27
N GLU A 14 -3.85 4.73 -11.09
CA GLU A 14 -4.33 5.61 -10.04
C GLU A 14 -3.35 6.77 -9.86
N SER A 15 -3.86 8.00 -9.79
CA SER A 15 -3.01 9.18 -9.56
C SER A 15 -2.74 9.35 -8.07
N VAL A 16 -1.49 9.19 -7.65
CA VAL A 16 -1.06 9.46 -6.26
C VAL A 16 -1.27 10.93 -5.85
N TRP A 17 -1.37 11.83 -6.82
CA TRP A 17 -1.67 13.25 -6.57
C TRP A 17 -3.14 13.50 -6.26
N ALA A 18 -4.02 12.53 -6.55
CA ALA A 18 -5.44 12.61 -6.23
C ALA A 18 -5.78 12.08 -4.82
N TYR A 19 -4.80 11.53 -4.08
CA TYR A 19 -5.03 11.09 -2.70
C TYR A 19 -5.25 12.28 -1.76
N PRO A 20 -6.18 12.17 -0.80
CA PRO A 20 -6.60 13.29 0.02
C PRO A 20 -5.54 13.69 1.06
N ARG A 21 -5.71 14.90 1.61
CA ARG A 21 -5.12 15.33 2.87
C ARG A 21 -6.25 15.69 3.85
N PRO A 22 -6.31 15.12 5.07
CA PRO A 22 -5.39 14.12 5.64
C PRO A 22 -5.42 12.77 4.89
N PRO A 23 -4.41 11.89 5.08
CA PRO A 23 -4.40 10.56 4.46
C PRO A 23 -5.66 9.77 4.75
N ARG A 24 -6.09 8.94 3.80
CA ARG A 24 -7.25 8.05 3.96
C ARG A 24 -6.82 6.63 4.28
N LEU A 25 -7.56 5.98 5.16
CA LEU A 25 -7.48 4.55 5.43
C LEU A 25 -8.66 3.83 4.79
N GLU A 26 -8.39 2.74 4.08
CA GLU A 26 -9.38 1.89 3.44
C GLU A 26 -9.15 0.42 3.84
N ALA A 27 -10.19 -0.30 4.23
CA ALA A 27 -10.09 -1.76 4.39
C ALA A 27 -9.88 -2.42 3.03
N SER A 28 -8.97 -3.38 2.93
CA SER A 28 -8.64 -4.07 1.68
C SER A 28 -8.77 -5.59 1.84
N THR A 29 -9.61 -6.18 0.99
CA THR A 29 -9.84 -7.63 0.89
C THR A 29 -8.95 -8.32 -0.16
N LYS A 30 -8.07 -7.55 -0.83
CA LYS A 30 -7.06 -8.09 -1.72
C LYS A 30 -6.16 -9.06 -0.94
N LEU A 31 -5.77 -10.16 -1.59
CA LEU A 31 -4.73 -11.04 -1.06
C LEU A 31 -3.39 -10.31 -1.15
N ILE A 32 -2.74 -10.12 0.00
CA ILE A 32 -1.41 -9.52 0.10
C ILE A 32 -0.46 -10.58 0.64
N GLN A 33 0.65 -10.79 -0.06
CA GLN A 33 1.73 -11.67 0.35
C GLN A 33 3.04 -10.89 0.43
N VAL A 34 3.77 -11.05 1.52
CA VAL A 34 5.14 -10.55 1.67
C VAL A 34 6.08 -11.74 1.63
N VAL A 35 6.89 -11.84 0.59
CA VAL A 35 7.84 -12.94 0.37
C VAL A 35 9.26 -12.43 0.53
N LEU A 36 10.01 -13.01 1.46
CA LEU A 36 11.41 -12.71 1.71
C LEU A 36 12.23 -13.99 1.58
N ALA A 37 13.25 -13.98 0.72
CA ALA A 37 14.12 -15.15 0.48
C ALA A 37 13.36 -16.46 0.17
N GLY A 38 12.23 -16.37 -0.55
CA GLY A 38 11.39 -17.51 -0.89
C GLY A 38 10.43 -17.97 0.22
N VAL A 39 10.44 -17.32 1.38
CA VAL A 39 9.51 -17.59 2.49
C VAL A 39 8.42 -16.51 2.51
N THR A 40 7.15 -16.92 2.52
CA THR A 40 6.03 -16.01 2.78
C THR A 40 6.01 -15.67 4.27
N ILE A 41 6.45 -14.47 4.62
CA ILE A 41 6.53 -14.01 6.02
C ILE A 41 5.25 -13.28 6.49
N ALA A 42 4.36 -12.93 5.56
CA ALA A 42 3.01 -12.46 5.86
C ALA A 42 2.05 -12.77 4.72
N GLU A 43 0.81 -13.15 5.04
CA GLU A 43 -0.28 -13.37 4.08
C GLU A 43 -1.61 -12.93 4.68
N THR A 44 -2.33 -12.00 4.05
CA THR A 44 -3.59 -11.49 4.61
C THR A 44 -4.61 -11.07 3.54
N ARG A 45 -5.89 -11.05 3.94
CA ARG A 45 -7.01 -10.37 3.27
C ARG A 45 -7.66 -9.30 4.16
N HIS A 46 -7.02 -8.93 5.27
CA HIS A 46 -7.53 -8.04 6.31
C HIS A 46 -6.62 -6.81 6.48
N ALA A 47 -6.05 -6.33 5.38
CA ALA A 47 -5.13 -5.21 5.41
C ALA A 47 -5.87 -3.86 5.44
N LEU A 48 -5.18 -2.85 5.98
CA LEU A 48 -5.56 -1.45 5.81
C LEU A 48 -4.67 -0.81 4.74
N ARG A 49 -5.28 -0.30 3.68
CA ARG A 49 -4.63 0.46 2.61
C ARG A 49 -4.60 1.94 2.99
N VAL A 50 -3.41 2.54 2.97
CA VAL A 50 -3.14 3.94 3.30
C VAL A 50 -2.92 4.72 2.01
N LEU A 51 -3.65 5.82 1.83
CA LEU A 51 -3.54 6.72 0.68
C LEU A 51 -3.07 8.10 1.13
N GLU A 52 -1.82 8.41 0.82
CA GLU A 52 -1.18 9.68 1.13
C GLU A 52 -0.73 10.38 -0.15
N THR A 53 -1.10 11.65 -0.32
CA THR A 53 -0.76 12.44 -1.52
C THR A 53 0.72 12.28 -1.89
N SER A 54 0.99 12.05 -3.17
CA SER A 54 2.32 11.87 -3.78
C SER A 54 3.06 10.57 -3.45
N HIS A 55 2.53 9.70 -2.58
CA HIS A 55 3.14 8.40 -2.26
C HIS A 55 2.34 7.24 -2.87
N PRO A 56 3.00 6.13 -3.28
CA PRO A 56 2.30 4.89 -3.61
C PRO A 56 1.47 4.37 -2.42
N PRO A 57 0.37 3.63 -2.66
CA PRO A 57 -0.39 3.01 -1.57
C PRO A 57 0.48 2.12 -0.69
N VAL A 58 0.35 2.30 0.62
CA VAL A 58 0.98 1.43 1.64
C VAL A 58 -0.08 0.53 2.26
N TYR A 59 0.30 -0.66 2.71
CA TYR A 59 -0.61 -1.58 3.38
C TYR A 59 -0.10 -1.90 4.79
N TYR A 60 -0.95 -1.69 5.79
CA TYR A 60 -0.74 -2.24 7.12
C TYR A 60 -1.40 -3.62 7.20
N LEU A 61 -0.62 -4.60 7.64
CA LEU A 61 -1.05 -5.98 7.84
C LEU A 61 -1.28 -6.21 9.34
N PRO A 62 -2.32 -6.96 9.73
CA PRO A 62 -2.53 -7.27 11.14
C PRO A 62 -1.42 -8.24 11.63
N PRO A 63 -0.86 -8.05 12.83
CA PRO A 63 0.25 -8.88 13.32
C PRO A 63 -0.03 -10.39 13.38
N ILE A 64 -1.30 -10.79 13.53
CA ILE A 64 -1.72 -12.20 13.56
C ILE A 64 -1.47 -12.92 12.23
N ASP A 65 -1.37 -12.16 11.13
CA ASP A 65 -1.14 -12.68 9.78
C ASP A 65 0.36 -12.61 9.38
N ILE A 66 1.24 -12.34 10.35
CA ILE A 66 2.69 -12.18 10.16
C ILE A 66 3.43 -13.26 10.95
N LEU A 67 4.42 -13.90 10.31
CA LEU A 67 5.33 -14.82 10.97
C LEU A 67 6.37 -14.03 11.78
N MET A 68 5.97 -13.58 12.97
CA MET A 68 6.75 -12.66 13.81
C MET A 68 8.17 -13.16 14.12
N ASP A 69 8.41 -14.48 14.16
CA ASP A 69 9.74 -15.08 14.38
C ASP A 69 10.79 -14.67 13.32
N HIS A 70 10.35 -14.16 12.16
CA HIS A 70 11.20 -13.68 11.07
C HIS A 70 11.54 -12.18 11.14
N LEU A 71 11.06 -11.44 12.14
CA LEU A 71 11.24 -9.96 12.24
C LEU A 71 12.34 -9.52 13.22
N LYS A 72 13.48 -10.21 13.24
CA LYS A 72 14.58 -9.94 14.17
C LYS A 72 15.56 -8.89 13.66
#